data_AF-A0A7V5VJG1-F1
#
_entry.id   AF-A0A7V5VJG1-F1
#
_cell.length_a   1.000
_cell.length_b   1.000
_cell.length_c   1.000
_cell.angle_alpha   90.00
_cell.angle_beta   90.00
_cell.angle_gamma   90.00
#
_symmetry.space_group_name_H-M   'P 1'
#
loop_
_entity.id
_entity.type
_entity.pdbx_description
1 polymer ?
#
loop_
_entity_poly.entity_id
_entity_poly.type
_entity_poly.pdbx_seq_one_letter_code
_entity_poly.pdbx_strand_id
1 'polypeptide(L)'
;MSLHLQEREDGQITALTPRGALHIELLHLNRASLVKLRQIRRANRQRGVRWQQVRTEILQLLHESLQEDAFLQEREERVIQLLQQILALIDSD
;
A
#
# COMPACT_ATOMS: atom_id res chain seq x y z
N MET A 1 -6.22 3.43 -24.97
CA MET A 1 -4.76 3.63 -25.05
C MET A 1 -4.35 3.55 -26.51
N SER A 2 -3.47 4.43 -26.96
CA SER A 2 -3.18 4.68 -28.38
C SER A 2 -2.68 3.42 -29.08
N LEU A 3 -3.50 2.87 -29.98
CA LEU A 3 -3.25 1.70 -30.82
C LEU A 3 -1.94 1.75 -31.66
N HIS A 4 -1.20 2.85 -31.58
CA HIS A 4 -0.07 3.20 -32.42
C HIS A 4 1.26 3.30 -31.68
N LEU A 5 1.26 3.36 -30.35
CA LEU A 5 2.45 3.65 -29.54
C LEU A 5 2.52 2.75 -28.30
N GLN A 6 3.73 2.31 -27.97
CA GLN A 6 4.02 1.54 -26.75
C GLN A 6 5.20 2.16 -26.01
N GLU A 7 5.04 2.39 -24.70
CA GLU A 7 6.15 2.80 -23.83
C GLU A 7 6.93 1.58 -23.34
N ARG A 8 8.26 1.63 -23.46
CA ARG A 8 9.21 0.60 -23.03
C ARG A 8 9.65 0.83 -21.58
N GLU A 9 10.39 -0.14 -21.05
CA GLU A 9 10.92 -0.10 -19.68
C GLU A 9 11.95 1.00 -19.45
N ASP A 10 12.73 1.33 -20.47
CA ASP A 10 13.68 2.44 -20.48
C ASP A 10 13.00 3.82 -20.59
N GLY A 11 11.68 3.89 -20.70
CA GLY A 11 10.91 5.12 -20.84
C GLY A 11 10.84 5.68 -22.27
N GLN A 12 11.39 4.98 -23.26
CA GLN A 12 11.21 5.32 -24.68
C GLN A 12 9.84 4.90 -25.20
N ILE A 13 9.34 5.58 -26.22
CA ILE A 13 8.21 5.13 -27.03
C ILE A 13 8.71 4.39 -28.25
N THR A 14 8.06 3.27 -28.55
CA THR A 14 8.13 2.58 -29.83
C THR A 14 6.81 2.71 -30.57
N ALA A 15 6.90 2.80 -31.89
CA ALA A 15 5.74 2.82 -32.76
C ALA A 15 5.27 1.39 -33.04
N LEU A 16 3.96 1.18 -32.95
CA LEU A 16 3.29 -0.06 -33.34
C LEU A 16 2.75 0.01 -34.77
N THR A 17 2.67 1.22 -35.35
CA THR A 17 2.20 1.46 -36.72
C THR A 17 3.04 2.56 -37.39
N PRO A 18 3.04 2.66 -38.73
CA PRO A 18 3.72 3.75 -39.44
C PRO A 18 3.26 5.14 -38.99
N ARG A 19 1.97 5.30 -38.72
CA ARG A 19 1.40 6.54 -38.15
C ARG A 19 2.01 6.85 -36.78
N GLY A 20 2.24 5.83 -35.96
CA GLY A 20 2.94 5.98 -34.68
C GLY A 20 4.37 6.48 -34.85
N ALA A 21 5.10 5.98 -35.85
CA ALA A 21 6.47 6.41 -36.12
C ALA A 21 6.52 7.89 -36.48
N LEU A 22 5.62 8.33 -37.38
CA LEU A 22 5.46 9.73 -37.74
C LEU A 22 5.19 10.61 -36.51
N HIS A 23 4.31 10.19 -35.61
CA HIS A 23 4.03 10.95 -34.38
C HIS A 23 5.23 11.03 -33.43
N ILE A 24 6.03 9.96 -33.30
CA ILE A 24 7.24 9.97 -32.47
C ILE A 24 8.23 10.99 -33.00
N GLU A 25 8.43 11.02 -34.31
CA GLU A 25 9.33 11.94 -34.99
C GLU A 25 8.85 13.39 -34.89
N LEU A 26 7.63 13.68 -35.35
CA LEU A 26 7.08 15.05 -35.34
C LEU A 26 7.04 15.66 -33.94
N LEU A 27 6.61 14.88 -32.94
CA LEU A 27 6.46 15.36 -31.57
C LEU A 27 7.71 15.14 -30.71
N HIS A 28 8.79 14.59 -31.28
CA HIS A 28 10.04 14.29 -30.59
C HIS A 28 9.82 13.54 -29.28
N LEU A 29 8.94 12.52 -29.29
CA LEU A 29 8.45 11.87 -28.07
C LEU A 29 9.56 11.16 -27.27
N ASN A 30 10.66 10.83 -27.94
CA ASN A 30 11.85 10.19 -27.36
C ASN A 30 12.97 11.16 -26.98
N ARG A 31 12.72 12.48 -26.98
CA ARG A 31 13.70 13.44 -26.48
C ARG A 31 14.07 13.13 -25.02
N ALA A 32 15.34 13.30 -24.67
CA ALA A 32 15.91 12.86 -23.39
C ALA A 32 15.13 13.35 -22.16
N SER A 33 14.63 14.59 -22.18
CA SER A 33 13.84 15.15 -21.08
C SER A 33 12.51 14.44 -20.85
N LEU A 34 11.82 14.00 -21.92
CA LEU A 34 10.57 13.25 -21.79
C LEU A 34 10.82 11.81 -21.33
N VAL A 35 11.88 11.18 -21.84
CA VAL A 35 12.27 9.84 -21.38
C VAL A 35 12.57 9.87 -19.88
N LYS A 36 13.39 10.82 -19.43
CA LYS A 36 13.72 11.00 -18.01
C LYS A 36 12.47 11.28 -17.16
N LEU A 37 11.56 12.14 -17.62
CA LEU A 37 10.31 12.41 -16.91
C LEU A 37 9.47 11.13 -16.73
N ARG A 38 9.40 10.26 -17.74
CA ARG A 38 8.65 9.00 -17.66
C ARG A 38 9.30 8.00 -16.72
N GLN A 39 10.62 7.85 -16.77
CA GLN A 39 11.37 7.05 -15.82
C GLN A 39 11.08 7.49 -14.38
N ILE A 40 11.12 8.81 -14.11
CA ILE A 40 10.79 9.38 -12.79
C ILE A 40 9.34 9.07 -12.40
N ARG A 41 8.38 9.28 -13.30
CA ARG A 41 6.97 8.97 -13.04
C ARG A 41 6.74 7.49 -12.75
N ARG A 42 7.44 6.58 -13.45
CA ARG A 42 7.37 5.14 -13.20
C ARG A 42 7.95 4.79 -11.83
N ALA A 43 9.14 5.28 -11.52
CA ALA A 43 9.77 5.09 -10.21
C ALA A 43 8.87 5.62 -9.07
N ASN A 44 8.27 6.79 -9.24
CA ASN A 44 7.35 7.36 -8.26
C ASN A 44 6.08 6.53 -8.09
N ARG A 45 5.50 6.00 -9.18
CA ARG A 45 4.35 5.08 -9.10
C ARG A 45 4.71 3.80 -8.35
N GLN A 46 5.86 3.20 -8.65
CA GLN A 46 6.34 2.00 -7.94
C GLN A 46 6.56 2.26 -6.45
N ARG A 47 7.18 3.39 -6.10
CA ARG A 47 7.33 3.83 -4.71
C ARG A 47 5.98 4.06 -4.04
N GLY A 48 5.03 4.69 -4.73
CA GLY A 48 3.68 4.91 -4.23
C GLY A 48 2.95 3.61 -3.90
N VAL A 49 3.03 2.60 -4.77
CA VAL A 49 2.47 1.26 -4.52
C VAL A 49 3.12 0.62 -3.30
N ARG A 50 4.46 0.68 -3.19
CA ARG A 50 5.17 0.14 -2.01
C ARG A 50 4.76 0.84 -0.72
N TRP A 51 4.62 2.16 -0.73
CA TRP A 51 4.14 2.91 0.43
C TRP A 51 2.72 2.55 0.82
N GLN A 52 1.84 2.30 -0.15
CA GLN A 52 0.49 1.81 0.11
C GLN A 52 0.51 0.43 0.76
N GLN A 53 1.35 -0.49 0.28
CA GLN A 53 1.50 -1.82 0.87
C GLN A 53 1.96 -1.74 2.33
N VAL A 54 3.05 -1.01 2.61
CA VAL A 54 3.56 -0.81 3.97
C VAL A 54 2.51 -0.17 4.88
N ARG A 55 1.76 0.82 4.37
CA ARG A 55 0.67 1.44 5.13
C ARG A 55 -0.42 0.44 5.49
N THR A 56 -0.80 -0.43 4.56
CA THR A 56 -1.81 -1.47 4.80
C THR A 56 -1.33 -2.48 5.83
N GLU A 57 -0.08 -2.93 5.75
CA GLU A 57 0.53 -3.84 6.73
C GLU A 57 0.54 -3.22 8.14
N ILE A 58 0.96 -1.96 8.26
CA ILE A 58 0.97 -1.26 9.56
C ILE A 58 -0.46 -1.17 10.14
N LEU A 59 -1.46 -0.86 9.30
CA LEU A 59 -2.85 -0.79 9.76
C LEU A 59 -3.37 -2.15 10.23
N GLN A 60 -2.97 -3.25 9.58
CA GLN A 60 -3.32 -4.60 10.00
C GLN A 60 -2.69 -4.95 11.35
N LEU A 61 -1.38 -4.70 11.51
CA LEU A 61 -0.68 -4.94 12.77
C LEU A 61 -1.27 -4.12 13.93
N LEU A 62 -1.61 -2.85 13.68
CA LEU A 62 -2.28 -2.03 14.68
C LEU A 62 -3.66 -2.57 15.05
N HIS A 63 -4.41 -3.10 14.08
CA HIS A 63 -5.70 -3.70 14.35
C HIS A 63 -5.59 -4.97 15.20
N GLU A 64 -4.65 -5.84 14.87
CA GLU A 64 -4.35 -7.06 15.63
C GLU A 64 -3.94 -6.74 17.08
N SER A 65 -3.01 -5.80 17.26
CA SER A 65 -2.58 -5.35 18.59
C SER A 65 -3.75 -4.80 19.42
N LEU A 66 -4.63 -3.99 18.82
CA LEU A 66 -5.80 -3.46 19.53
C LEU A 66 -6.80 -4.54 19.92
N GLN A 67 -6.95 -5.59 19.10
CA GLN A 67 -7.79 -6.74 19.43
C GLN A 67 -7.20 -7.57 20.57
N GLU A 68 -5.89 -7.78 20.57
CA GLU A 68 -5.18 -8.46 21.66
C GLU A 68 -5.33 -7.69 22.98
N ASP A 69 -5.13 -6.37 22.95
CA ASP A 69 -5.30 -5.52 24.14
C ASP A 69 -6.73 -5.59 24.69
N ALA A 70 -7.75 -5.53 23.82
CA ALA A 70 -9.14 -5.65 24.23
C ALA A 70 -9.44 -7.02 24.86
N PHE A 71 -8.87 -8.10 24.30
CA PHE A 71 -9.02 -9.44 24.85
C PHE A 71 -8.33 -9.59 26.21
N LEU A 72 -7.16 -8.99 26.38
CA LEU A 72 -6.44 -8.96 27.66
C LEU A 72 -7.25 -8.20 28.71
N GLN A 73 -7.81 -7.04 28.37
CA GLN A 73 -8.69 -6.27 29.26
C GLN A 73 -9.90 -7.09 29.71
N GLU A 74 -10.59 -7.77 28.78
CA GLU A 74 -11.74 -8.61 29.12
C GLU A 74 -11.35 -9.76 30.08
N ARG A 75 -10.17 -10.35 29.87
CA ARG A 75 -9.64 -11.38 30.78
C ARG A 75 -9.31 -10.83 32.16
N GLU A 76 -8.69 -9.66 32.24
CA GLU A 76 -8.40 -8.98 33.50
C GLU A 76 -9.68 -8.68 34.28
N GLU A 77 -10.71 -8.13 33.62
CA GLU A 77 -12.00 -7.85 34.24
C GLU A 77 -12.66 -9.12 34.80
N ARG A 78 -12.63 -10.23 34.05
CA ARG A 78 -13.15 -11.51 34.54
C ARG A 78 -12.39 -12.02 35.77
N VAL A 79 -11.07 -11.88 35.80
CA VAL A 79 -10.26 -12.29 36.96
C VAL A 79 -10.62 -11.44 38.18
N ILE A 80 -10.76 -10.12 38.02
CA ILE A 80 -11.18 -9.21 39.09
C ILE A 80 -12.56 -9.62 39.62
N GLN A 81 -13.52 -9.90 38.75
CA GLN A 81 -14.87 -10.35 39.14
C GLN A 81 -14.82 -11.67 39.93
N LEU A 82 -14.02 -12.65 39.49
CA LEU A 82 -13.88 -13.93 40.19
C LEU A 82 -13.24 -13.74 41.58
N LEU A 83 -12.23 -12.89 41.71
CA LEU A 83 -11.62 -12.57 43.01
C LEU A 83 -12.63 -11.92 43.97
N GLN A 84 -13.46 -11.00 43.46
CA GLN A 84 -14.53 -10.37 44.26
C GLN A 84 -15.58 -11.40 44.73
N GLN A 85 -15.95 -12.36 43.88
CA GLN A 85 -16.87 -13.44 44.25
C GLN A 85 -16.28 -14.36 45.32
N ILE A 86 -15.00 -14.74 45.18
CA ILE A 86 -14.31 -15.58 46.17
C ILE A 86 -14.22 -14.86 47.52
N LEU A 87 -13.83 -13.59 47.52
CA LEU A 87 -13.77 -12.79 48.75
C LEU A 87 -15.14 -12.69 49.43
N ALA A 88 -16.20 -12.42 48.66
CA ALA A 88 -17.55 -12.37 49.19
C ALA A 88 -18.00 -13.69 49.82
N LEU A 89 -17.61 -14.84 49.24
CA LEU A 89 -17.90 -16.16 49.80
C LEU A 89 -17.15 -16.40 51.12
N ILE A 90 -15.88 -15.99 51.20
CA ILE A 90 -15.06 -16.12 52.41
C ILE A 90 -15.61 -15.25 53.54
N ASP A 91 -16.09 -14.04 53.24
CA ASP A 91 -16.67 -13.13 54.24
C ASP A 91 -18.08 -13.53 54.70
N SER A 92 -18.70 -14.53 54.06
CA SER A 92 -20.05 -15.01 54.37
C SER A 92 -20.09 -16.25 55.27
N ASP A 93 -18.93 -16.87 55.53
CA ASP A 93 -18.73 -18.02 56.45
C ASP A 93 -18.12 -17.56 57.79
#